data_AF-A0A9D5M0P4-F1
#
_entry.id   AF-A0A9D5M0P4-F1
#
_cell.length_a   1.000
_cell.length_b   1.000
_cell.length_c   1.000
_cell.angle_alpha   90.00
_cell.angle_beta   90.00
_cell.angle_gamma   90.00
#
_symmetry.space_group_name_H-M   'P 1'
#
loop_
_entity.id
_entity.type
_entity.pdbx_description
1 polymer ?
#
loop_
_entity_poly.entity_id
_entity_poly.type
_entity_poly.pdbx_seq_one_letter_code
_entity_poly.pdbx_strand_id
1 'polypeptide(L)'
;MPDKETKKYDSFATFFDLTNDKIVPSNTVVNVAAPECKILKHSIDGDNREDMYVKSGPFIYFYSVDATGIIKNTLRFTLPEDRYKSGLNTLQSIADINNDGLDDIALMSSDNTVGNYFAIVKYSLCCK
;
A
#
# COMPACT_ATOMS: atom_id res chain seq x y z
N MET A 1 -14.63 -6.46 45.92
CA MET A 1 -14.28 -5.56 44.81
C MET A 1 -13.89 -6.44 43.63
N PRO A 2 -14.62 -6.47 42.51
CA PRO A 2 -14.18 -7.19 41.32
C PRO A 2 -13.47 -6.24 40.35
N ASP A 3 -12.51 -6.82 39.64
CA ASP A 3 -11.39 -6.15 38.98
C ASP A 3 -11.76 -5.40 37.70
N LYS A 4 -10.97 -4.34 37.44
CA LYS A 4 -10.97 -3.61 36.16
C LYS A 4 -10.35 -4.50 35.08
N GLU A 5 -11.17 -5.26 34.36
CA GLU A 5 -10.72 -5.85 33.10
C GLU A 5 -10.57 -4.76 32.04
N THR A 6 -9.32 -4.43 31.73
CA THR A 6 -8.94 -3.64 30.55
C THR A 6 -9.40 -4.36 29.29
N LYS A 7 -10.39 -3.81 28.59
CA LYS A 7 -10.74 -4.23 27.22
C LYS A 7 -9.50 -4.04 26.33
N LYS A 8 -8.80 -5.14 26.02
CA LYS A 8 -7.88 -5.18 24.88
C LYS A 8 -8.73 -5.11 23.62
N TYR A 9 -8.61 -4.01 22.90
CA TYR A 9 -9.09 -3.93 21.52
C TYR A 9 -8.06 -4.65 20.66
N ASP A 10 -8.22 -5.95 20.49
CA ASP A 10 -7.46 -6.71 19.50
C ASP A 10 -7.92 -6.21 18.11
N SER A 11 -6.97 -5.66 17.37
CA SER A 11 -7.18 -5.09 16.04
C SER A 11 -7.47 -6.18 15.02
N PHE A 12 -8.74 -6.57 14.89
CA PHE A 12 -9.24 -7.43 13.83
C PHE A 12 -9.83 -6.56 12.72
N ALA A 13 -9.20 -6.54 11.54
CA ALA A 13 -9.79 -5.92 10.36
C ALA A 13 -10.85 -6.87 9.77
N THR A 14 -12.11 -6.43 9.79
CA THR A 14 -13.26 -7.12 9.21
C THR A 14 -13.54 -6.58 7.80
N PHE A 15 -13.40 -7.42 6.78
CA PHE A 15 -14.06 -7.16 5.50
C PHE A 15 -15.51 -7.68 5.57
N PHE A 16 -16.41 -7.06 4.81
CA PHE A 16 -17.85 -7.33 4.85
C PHE A 16 -18.26 -8.21 3.66
N ASP A 17 -18.82 -9.38 3.95
CA ASP A 17 -19.50 -10.23 2.97
C ASP A 17 -20.94 -9.71 2.79
N LEU A 18 -21.25 -9.21 1.59
CA LEU A 18 -22.55 -8.60 1.25
C LEU A 18 -23.54 -9.59 0.61
N THR A 19 -23.21 -10.88 0.53
CA THR A 19 -24.00 -11.84 -0.27
C THR A 19 -25.38 -12.13 0.33
N ASN A 20 -25.63 -11.76 1.60
CA ASN A 20 -26.90 -12.03 2.30
C ASN A 20 -27.42 -10.84 3.15
N ASP A 21 -26.98 -9.60 2.89
CA ASP A 21 -27.39 -8.39 3.65
C ASP A 21 -27.28 -8.51 5.19
N LYS A 22 -26.41 -9.40 5.69
CA LYS A 22 -26.18 -9.62 7.12
C LYS A 22 -24.69 -9.67 7.40
N ILE A 23 -24.24 -8.81 8.31
CA ILE A 23 -22.86 -8.82 8.81
C ILE A 23 -22.71 -10.05 9.70
N VAL A 24 -21.93 -11.05 9.24
CA VAL A 24 -21.60 -12.25 10.01
C VAL A 24 -20.10 -12.24 10.33
N PRO A 25 -19.69 -12.40 11.61
CA PRO A 25 -18.29 -12.58 11.96
C PRO A 25 -17.74 -13.85 11.31
N SER A 26 -16.70 -13.72 10.48
CA SER A 26 -16.01 -14.86 9.89
C SER A 26 -14.90 -15.37 10.82
N ASN A 27 -14.87 -16.68 11.07
CA ASN A 27 -13.78 -17.33 11.82
C ASN A 27 -12.60 -17.75 10.91
N THR A 28 -12.60 -17.34 9.64
CA THR A 28 -11.53 -17.67 8.70
C THR A 28 -10.23 -16.97 9.10
N VAL A 29 -9.20 -17.74 9.40
CA VAL A 29 -7.84 -17.22 9.61
C VAL A 29 -7.28 -16.76 8.27
N VAL A 30 -7.23 -15.44 8.06
CA VAL A 30 -6.58 -14.85 6.88
C VAL A 30 -5.07 -14.88 7.10
N ASN A 31 -4.40 -15.90 6.56
CA ASN A 31 -2.93 -16.05 6.61
C ASN A 31 -2.18 -15.18 5.59
N VAL A 32 -2.86 -14.25 4.93
CA VAL A 32 -2.24 -13.28 4.03
C VAL A 32 -2.08 -12.00 4.82
N ALA A 33 -0.84 -11.50 4.95
CA ALA A 33 -0.60 -10.13 5.41
C ALA A 33 -1.53 -9.23 4.60
N ALA A 34 -2.56 -8.68 5.25
CA ALA A 34 -3.65 -8.01 4.56
C ALA A 34 -3.05 -7.02 3.54
N PRO A 35 -3.49 -7.05 2.28
CA PRO A 35 -2.92 -6.18 1.27
C PRO A 35 -3.03 -4.74 1.77
N GLU A 36 -1.89 -4.07 1.92
CA GLU A 36 -1.87 -2.68 2.34
C GLU A 36 -2.31 -1.85 1.14
N CYS A 37 -3.46 -1.19 1.26
CA CYS A 37 -3.94 -0.22 0.28
C CYS A 37 -3.89 1.18 0.91
N LYS A 38 -3.26 2.14 0.24
CA LYS A 38 -3.26 3.54 0.66
C LYS A 38 -3.40 4.48 -0.53
N ILE A 39 -4.10 5.59 -0.28
CA ILE A 39 -4.15 6.74 -1.16
C ILE A 39 -2.81 7.48 -1.04
N LEU A 40 -2.21 7.77 -2.18
CA LEU A 40 -1.06 8.65 -2.33
C LEU A 40 -1.54 10.09 -2.31
N LYS A 41 -0.81 10.96 -1.61
CA LYS A 41 -1.13 12.41 -1.58
C LYS A 41 -0.69 13.17 -2.83
N HIS A 42 -0.43 12.46 -3.93
CA HIS A 42 0.13 12.97 -5.16
C HIS A 42 -0.31 12.10 -6.35
N SER A 43 -0.15 12.67 -7.54
CA SER A 43 -0.39 11.99 -8.81
C SER A 43 0.85 11.23 -9.23
N ILE A 44 0.66 10.03 -9.80
CA ILE A 44 1.71 9.21 -10.41
C ILE A 44 1.64 9.22 -11.94
N ASP A 45 0.61 9.85 -12.52
CA ASP A 45 0.41 9.96 -13.96
C ASP A 45 0.33 11.41 -14.48
N GLY A 46 0.52 12.39 -13.59
CA GLY A 46 0.59 13.82 -13.92
C GLY A 46 -0.75 14.51 -14.07
N ASP A 47 -1.85 13.85 -13.71
CA ASP A 47 -3.20 14.42 -13.80
C ASP A 47 -3.59 15.33 -12.62
N ASN A 48 -2.67 15.52 -11.66
CA ASN A 48 -2.83 16.29 -10.41
C ASN A 48 -3.89 15.75 -9.44
N ARG A 49 -4.26 14.47 -9.54
CA ARG A 49 -5.13 13.78 -8.58
C ARG A 49 -4.35 12.88 -7.65
N GLU A 50 -4.98 12.54 -6.53
CA GLU A 50 -4.45 11.56 -5.59
C GLU A 50 -4.64 10.15 -6.15
N ASP A 51 -3.53 9.44 -6.31
CA ASP A 51 -3.52 8.07 -6.81
C ASP A 51 -3.40 7.06 -5.66
N MET A 52 -3.11 5.78 -5.92
CA MET A 52 -3.02 4.78 -4.86
C MET A 52 -1.96 3.71 -5.12
N TYR A 53 -1.59 3.01 -4.05
CA TYR A 53 -0.82 1.78 -4.16
C TYR A 53 -1.43 0.64 -3.36
N VAL A 54 -1.13 -0.58 -3.80
CA VAL A 54 -1.45 -1.83 -3.11
C VAL A 54 -0.19 -2.68 -2.95
N LYS A 55 0.17 -3.01 -1.71
CA LYS A 55 1.20 -4.02 -1.42
C LYS A 55 0.55 -5.40 -1.30
N SER A 56 1.02 -6.35 -2.09
CA SER A 56 0.61 -7.75 -2.03
C SER A 56 1.81 -8.67 -2.20
N GLY A 57 2.22 -9.33 -1.12
CA GLY A 57 3.44 -10.15 -1.09
C GLY A 57 4.69 -9.33 -1.48
N PRO A 58 5.47 -9.76 -2.48
CA PRO A 58 6.64 -9.02 -2.97
C PRO A 58 6.30 -7.84 -3.88
N PHE A 59 5.04 -7.67 -4.25
CA PHE A 59 4.65 -6.69 -5.25
C PHE A 59 4.06 -5.44 -4.61
N ILE A 60 4.43 -4.28 -5.16
CA ILE A 60 3.76 -3.02 -4.94
C ILE A 60 3.18 -2.58 -6.29
N TYR A 61 1.87 -2.55 -6.35
CA TYR A 61 1.12 -2.10 -7.52
C TYR A 61 0.74 -0.64 -7.32
N PHE A 62 1.02 0.18 -8.31
CA PHE A 62 0.61 1.59 -8.33
C PHE A 62 -0.55 1.73 -9.30
N TYR A 63 -1.59 2.45 -8.89
CA TYR A 63 -2.77 2.68 -9.71
C TYR A 63 -3.09 4.15 -9.77
N SER A 64 -3.34 4.65 -10.97
CA SER A 64 -3.94 5.98 -11.12
C SER A 64 -5.46 5.93 -11.07
N VAL A 65 -6.06 7.01 -10.60
CA VAL A 65 -7.51 7.19 -10.44
C VAL A 65 -7.93 8.45 -11.18
N ASP A 66 -8.63 8.27 -12.29
CA ASP A 66 -9.06 9.41 -13.09
C ASP A 66 -10.25 10.17 -12.47
N ALA A 67 -10.64 11.26 -13.13
CA ALA A 67 -11.76 12.12 -12.72
C ALA A 67 -13.09 11.38 -12.53
N THR A 68 -13.25 10.23 -13.19
CA THR A 68 -14.48 9.43 -13.18
C THR A 68 -14.41 8.27 -12.18
N GLY A 69 -13.27 8.12 -11.50
CA GLY A 69 -13.01 7.02 -10.57
C GLY A 69 -12.55 5.74 -11.25
N ILE A 70 -12.19 5.78 -12.54
CA ILE A 70 -11.62 4.61 -13.21
C ILE A 70 -10.20 4.41 -12.69
N ILE A 71 -9.94 3.18 -12.26
CA ILE A 71 -8.65 2.77 -11.70
C ILE A 71 -7.83 2.08 -12.81
N LYS A 72 -6.60 2.54 -13.03
CA LYS A 72 -5.67 1.94 -14.00
C LYS A 72 -4.38 1.54 -13.31
N ASN A 73 -3.90 0.31 -13.51
CA ASN A 73 -2.57 -0.07 -13.05
C ASN A 73 -1.50 0.64 -13.91
N THR A 74 -0.63 1.42 -13.26
CA THR A 74 0.40 2.23 -13.91
C THR A 74 1.75 1.54 -13.86
N LEU A 75 2.09 0.98 -12.70
CA LEU A 75 3.40 0.38 -12.46
C LEU A 75 3.28 -0.80 -11.48
N ARG A 76 4.23 -1.73 -11.60
CA ARG A 76 4.50 -2.75 -10.59
C ARG A 76 5.98 -2.70 -10.19
N PHE A 77 6.23 -2.45 -8.92
CA PHE A 77 7.54 -2.63 -8.31
C PHE A 77 7.61 -3.99 -7.61
N THR A 78 8.74 -4.69 -7.76
CA THR A 78 8.99 -5.98 -7.11
C THR A 78 10.07 -5.79 -6.06
N LEU A 79 9.70 -5.99 -4.79
CA LEU A 79 10.65 -6.02 -3.69
C LEU A 79 11.57 -7.24 -3.86
N PRO A 80 12.88 -7.10 -3.56
CA PRO A 80 13.78 -8.24 -3.52
C PRO A 80 13.28 -9.33 -2.57
N GLU A 81 13.59 -10.59 -2.89
CA GLU A 81 13.05 -11.78 -2.21
C GLU A 81 13.36 -11.80 -0.71
N ASP A 82 14.53 -11.29 -0.33
CA ASP A 82 14.99 -11.15 1.05
C ASP A 82 14.30 -9.99 1.79
N ARG A 83 13.58 -9.10 1.10
CA ARG A 83 13.05 -7.84 1.67
C ARG A 83 11.54 -7.80 1.87
N TYR A 84 10.77 -8.59 1.14
CA TYR A 84 9.31 -8.50 1.20
C TYR A 84 8.67 -9.22 2.39
N LYS A 85 9.44 -10.05 3.11
CA LYS A 85 9.00 -10.73 4.34
C LYS A 85 8.69 -9.72 5.46
N SER A 86 9.22 -8.51 5.36
CA SER A 86 8.90 -7.38 6.21
C SER A 86 7.66 -6.61 5.76
N GLY A 87 6.99 -5.99 6.74
CA GLY A 87 6.02 -4.93 6.50
C GLY A 87 6.68 -3.74 5.78
N LEU A 88 5.89 -3.04 4.96
CA LEU A 88 6.29 -1.76 4.39
C LEU A 88 6.05 -0.69 5.47
N ASN A 89 7.10 -0.04 5.94
CA ASN A 89 6.96 0.96 7.00
C ASN A 89 6.46 2.29 6.44
N THR A 90 6.97 2.67 5.28
CA THR A 90 6.70 3.97 4.69
C THR A 90 6.90 3.93 3.19
N LEU A 91 5.95 4.55 2.50
CA LEU A 91 6.03 4.95 1.11
C LEU A 91 5.66 6.43 1.07
N GLN A 92 6.58 7.26 0.57
CA GLN A 92 6.45 8.71 0.54
C GLN A 92 6.78 9.24 -0.84
N SER A 93 6.00 10.24 -1.25
CA SER A 93 6.39 11.12 -2.35
C SER A 93 7.68 11.84 -1.99
N ILE A 94 8.56 11.99 -2.95
CA ILE A 94 9.72 12.86 -2.89
C ILE A 94 9.72 13.73 -4.14
N ALA A 95 10.42 14.86 -4.08
CA ALA A 95 10.56 15.74 -5.24
C ALA A 95 11.03 14.93 -6.46
N ASP A 96 10.56 15.31 -7.64
CA ASP A 96 11.06 14.86 -8.93
C ASP A 96 12.61 14.95 -8.99
N ILE A 97 13.30 13.82 -8.82
CA ILE A 97 14.77 13.77 -8.81
C ILE A 97 15.34 13.42 -10.18
N ASN A 98 14.51 12.97 -11.13
CA ASN A 98 14.93 12.64 -12.48
C ASN A 98 14.53 13.71 -13.52
N ASN A 99 13.84 14.76 -13.09
CA ASN A 99 13.35 15.90 -13.87
C ASN A 99 12.42 15.47 -15.01
N ASP A 100 11.53 14.51 -14.77
CA ASP A 100 10.54 14.01 -15.73
C ASP A 100 9.17 14.70 -15.63
N GLY A 101 9.00 15.59 -14.66
CA GLY A 101 7.78 16.34 -14.39
C GLY A 101 6.84 15.66 -13.40
N LEU A 102 7.21 14.51 -12.81
CA LEU A 102 6.45 13.78 -11.81
C LEU A 102 7.25 13.63 -10.51
N ASP A 103 6.56 13.78 -9.38
CA ASP A 103 7.18 13.45 -8.09
C ASP A 103 7.52 11.95 -8.04
N ASP A 104 8.73 11.65 -7.56
CA ASP A 104 9.22 10.28 -7.41
C ASP A 104 8.73 9.67 -6.07
N ILE A 105 8.93 8.36 -5.87
CA ILE A 105 8.54 7.69 -4.63
C ILE A 105 9.74 7.08 -3.91
N ALA A 106 9.91 7.47 -2.65
CA ALA A 106 10.79 6.80 -1.71
C ALA A 106 10.06 5.70 -0.94
N LEU A 107 10.70 4.54 -0.87
CA LEU A 107 10.25 3.38 -0.13
C LEU A 107 11.24 3.06 0.98
N MET A 108 10.73 2.86 2.19
CA MET A 108 11.50 2.39 3.33
C MET A 108 10.84 1.15 3.94
N SER A 109 11.61 0.08 4.00
CA SER A 109 11.26 -1.17 4.68
C SER A 109 12.31 -1.46 5.74
N SER A 110 11.93 -1.95 6.91
CA SER A 110 12.88 -2.39 7.94
C SER A 110 12.56 -3.81 8.39
N ASP A 111 13.50 -4.73 8.22
CA ASP A 111 13.41 -6.07 8.77
C ASP A 111 14.44 -6.26 9.89
N ASN A 112 14.03 -6.78 11.04
CA ASN A 112 14.95 -7.07 12.15
C ASN A 112 15.93 -8.23 11.85
N THR A 113 15.72 -8.97 10.76
CA THR A 113 16.55 -10.10 10.32
C THR A 113 17.44 -9.76 9.12
N VAL A 114 16.98 -8.88 8.22
CA VAL A 114 17.69 -8.55 6.96
C VAL A 114 18.17 -7.09 6.91
N GLY A 115 17.73 -6.25 7.85
CA GLY A 115 18.08 -4.84 7.96
C GLY A 115 17.17 -3.93 7.13
N ASN A 116 17.54 -2.65 7.07
CA ASN A 116 16.78 -1.61 6.37
C ASN A 116 16.99 -1.68 4.86
N TYR A 117 15.92 -1.40 4.11
CA TYR A 117 15.91 -1.28 2.67
C TYR A 117 15.32 0.07 2.26
N PHE A 118 16.05 0.80 1.42
CA PHE A 118 15.64 2.06 0.83
C PHE A 118 15.66 1.92 -0.69
N ALA A 119 14.56 2.30 -1.34
CA ALA A 119 14.47 2.34 -2.79
C ALA A 119 13.80 3.63 -3.24
N ILE A 120 14.21 4.13 -4.41
CA ILE A 120 13.51 5.20 -5.11
C ILE A 120 12.89 4.58 -6.37
N VAL A 121 11.57 4.64 -6.46
CA VAL A 121 10.81 4.24 -7.63
C VAL A 121 10.63 5.49 -8.48
N LYS A 122 11.16 5.43 -9.69
CA LYS A 122 11.04 6.51 -10.66
C LYS A 122 9.86 6.28 -11.56
N TYR A 123 9.07 7.32 -11.77
CA TYR A 123 8.14 7.32 -12.89
C TYR A 123 8.88 7.72 -14.16
N SER A 124 8.26 7.40 -15.29
CA SER A 124 8.56 8.10 -16.53
C SER A 124 7.25 8.16 -17.28
N LEU A 125 6.82 9.37 -17.63
CA LEU A 125 5.85 9.49 -18.71
C LEU A 125 6.49 8.86 -19.94
N CYS A 126 6.02 7.68 -20.33
CA CYS A 126 6.34 7.16 -21.64
C CYS A 126 5.79 8.17 -22.64
N CYS A 127 6.68 8.96 -23.26
CA CYS A 127 6.30 9.88 -24.32
C CYS A 127 5.49 9.10 -25.36
N LYS A 128 4.27 9.57 -25.63
CA LYS A 128 3.54 9.17 -26.83
C LYS A 128 4.29 9.64 -28.06
#